data_AF-A0A2A3ANR1-F1
#
_entry.id   AF-A0A2A3ANR1-F1
#
_cell.length_a   1.000
_cell.length_b   1.000
_cell.length_c   1.000
_cell.angle_alpha   90.00
_cell.angle_beta   90.00
_cell.angle_gamma   90.00
#
_symmetry.space_group_name_H-M   'P 1'
#
loop_
_entity.id
_entity.type
_entity.pdbx_description
1 polymer ?
#
loop_
_entity_poly.entity_id
_entity_poly.type
_entity_poly.pdbx_seq_one_letter_code
_entity_poly.pdbx_strand_id
1 'polypeptide(L)'
;MRARKRERRLKMATIGTFKKTNANEFTGEIVTLSVQAKGVRIVPDTRASGENAPSHRVVVGKAEIGAAWSKRSNEGRDYLGLKLDDPSFTAPIYANLFADEEGEGHSLIWSRPNRRNSE
;
A
#
# COMPACT_ATOMS: atom_id res chain seq x y z
N MET A 1 -25.66 -14.41 -23.09
CA MET A 1 -26.25 -13.56 -22.03
C MET A 1 -25.13 -13.09 -21.11
N ARG A 2 -24.66 -11.84 -21.24
CA ARG A 2 -23.48 -11.34 -20.51
C ARG A 2 -23.87 -10.95 -19.08
N ALA A 3 -23.38 -11.67 -18.08
CA ALA A 3 -23.54 -11.28 -16.68
C ALA A 3 -22.69 -10.02 -16.42
N ARG A 4 -23.33 -8.85 -16.43
CA ARG A 4 -22.75 -7.58 -15.98
C ARG A 4 -22.57 -7.68 -14.46
N LYS A 5 -21.41 -8.17 -14.01
CA LYS A 5 -21.01 -8.09 -12.60
C LYS A 5 -20.89 -6.60 -12.28
N ARG A 6 -21.89 -6.06 -11.57
CA ARG A 6 -21.83 -4.70 -11.01
C ARG A 6 -20.60 -4.65 -10.10
N GLU A 7 -19.51 -4.12 -10.62
CA GLU A 7 -18.38 -3.67 -9.83
C GLU A 7 -18.93 -2.61 -8.88
N ARG A 8 -19.15 -2.98 -7.60
CA ARG A 8 -19.45 -1.98 -6.58
C ARG A 8 -18.30 -1.00 -6.66
N ARG A 9 -18.56 0.24 -7.09
CA ARG A 9 -17.54 1.27 -7.31
C ARG A 9 -16.81 1.55 -5.99
N LEU A 10 -15.78 0.76 -5.71
CA LEU A 10 -14.80 1.06 -4.67
C LEU A 10 -14.24 2.42 -5.08
N LYS A 11 -14.39 3.44 -4.21
CA LYS A 11 -13.70 4.70 -4.45
C LYS A 11 -12.21 4.40 -4.29
N MET A 12 -11.53 4.23 -5.41
CA MET A 12 -10.08 4.07 -5.50
C MET A 12 -9.44 5.44 -5.68
N ALA A 13 -8.28 5.65 -5.05
CA ALA A 13 -7.45 6.83 -5.24
C ALA A 13 -5.98 6.41 -5.19
N THR A 14 -5.18 6.89 -6.15
CA THR A 14 -3.73 6.84 -6.06
C THR A 14 -3.29 7.89 -5.04
N ILE A 15 -2.67 7.44 -3.96
CA ILE A 15 -2.23 8.29 -2.84
C ILE A 15 -0.70 8.31 -2.72
N GLY A 16 0.02 7.76 -3.68
CA GLY A 16 1.47 7.77 -3.69
C GLY A 16 2.05 7.16 -4.94
N THR A 17 3.27 7.57 -5.25
CA THR A 17 4.07 7.09 -6.37
C THR A 17 5.44 6.69 -5.84
N PHE A 18 5.90 5.52 -6.26
CA PHE A 18 7.15 4.93 -5.78
C PHE A 18 7.98 4.43 -6.95
N LYS A 19 9.28 4.44 -6.76
CA LYS A 19 10.26 3.78 -7.63
C LYS A 19 10.92 2.67 -6.85
N LYS A 20 11.15 1.55 -7.51
CA LYS A 20 11.95 0.46 -6.97
C LYS A 20 13.42 0.86 -7.05
N THR A 21 14.11 0.95 -5.92
CA THR A 21 15.50 1.44 -5.85
C THR A 21 16.50 0.29 -5.78
N ASN A 22 16.13 -0.81 -5.13
CA ASN A 22 16.90 -2.04 -5.02
C ASN A 22 15.98 -3.27 -5.18
N ALA A 23 16.54 -4.48 -5.09
CA ALA A 23 15.80 -5.73 -5.32
C ALA A 23 14.47 -5.83 -4.55
N ASN A 24 14.37 -5.28 -3.33
CA ASN A 24 13.15 -5.27 -2.50
C ASN A 24 12.96 -3.95 -1.72
N GLU A 25 13.43 -2.83 -2.26
CA GLU A 25 13.26 -1.51 -1.63
C GLU A 25 12.56 -0.54 -2.58
N PHE A 26 11.68 0.29 -2.02
CA PHE A 26 10.94 1.29 -2.76
C PHE A 26 11.13 2.66 -2.11
N THR A 27 11.31 3.69 -2.92
CA THR A 27 11.36 5.08 -2.47
C THR A 27 10.38 5.92 -3.27
N GLY A 28 9.65 6.80 -2.59
CA GLY A 28 8.59 7.57 -3.20
C GLY A 28 8.00 8.64 -2.31
N GLU A 29 6.75 8.95 -2.58
CA GLU A 29 5.96 9.90 -1.80
C GLU A 29 4.55 9.39 -1.53
N ILE A 30 3.96 9.89 -0.46
CA ILE A 30 2.56 9.72 -0.11
C ILE A 30 1.91 11.09 -0.11
N VAL A 31 0.82 11.24 -0.87
CA VAL A 31 0.08 12.48 -1.04
C VAL A 31 -1.40 12.22 -0.77
N THR A 32 -1.90 12.85 0.28
CA THR A 32 -3.30 12.93 0.66
C THR A 32 -3.62 14.38 1.05
N LEU A 33 -4.89 14.69 1.31
CA LEU A 33 -5.26 16.04 1.78
C LEU A 33 -4.63 16.40 3.14
N SER A 34 -4.45 15.42 4.03
CA SER A 34 -3.95 15.65 5.40
C SER A 34 -2.45 15.40 5.54
N VAL A 35 -1.86 14.60 4.65
CA VAL A 35 -0.44 14.21 4.72
C VAL A 35 0.18 14.28 3.34
N GLN A 36 1.30 15.01 3.24
CA GLN A 36 2.17 15.06 2.07
C GLN A 36 3.59 14.75 2.53
N ALA A 37 4.06 13.53 2.30
CA ALA A 37 5.36 13.05 2.75
C ALA A 37 6.20 12.61 1.55
N LYS A 38 7.34 13.27 1.35
CA LYS A 38 8.36 12.88 0.37
C LYS A 38 9.45 12.04 1.02
N GLY A 39 10.13 11.24 0.22
CA GLY A 39 11.22 10.38 0.70
C GLY A 39 10.72 9.25 1.61
N VAL A 40 9.49 8.80 1.37
CA VAL A 40 8.95 7.60 2.01
C VAL A 40 9.70 6.40 1.46
N ARG A 41 10.20 5.55 2.36
CA ARG A 41 10.91 4.33 2.01
C ARG A 41 10.14 3.12 2.52
N ILE A 42 10.04 2.11 1.67
CA ILE A 42 9.50 0.79 2.01
C ILE A 42 10.68 -0.17 1.97
N VAL A 43 11.14 -0.59 3.14
CA VAL A 43 12.38 -1.36 3.32
C VAL A 43 12.09 -2.76 3.84
N PRO A 44 12.84 -3.80 3.46
CA PRO A 44 12.64 -5.15 4.00
C PRO A 44 12.74 -5.18 5.52
N ASP A 45 11.83 -5.88 6.19
CA ASP A 45 11.91 -6.13 7.63
C ASP A 45 12.75 -7.40 7.87
N THR A 46 14.00 -7.23 8.31
CA THR A 46 14.91 -8.35 8.61
C THR A 46 14.60 -9.03 9.93
N ARG A 47 13.67 -8.48 10.74
CA ARG A 47 13.22 -9.07 12.01
C ARG A 47 11.97 -9.92 11.86
N ALA A 48 11.45 -10.08 10.64
CA ALA A 48 10.22 -10.80 10.38
C ALA A 48 10.34 -12.28 10.81
N SER A 49 9.62 -12.66 11.86
CA SER A 49 9.49 -14.05 12.30
C SER A 49 8.01 -14.43 12.39
N GLY A 50 7.58 -15.42 11.62
CA GLY A 50 6.21 -15.95 11.60
C GLY A 50 5.39 -15.55 10.37
N GLU A 51 4.33 -16.31 10.07
CA GLU A 51 3.52 -16.15 8.84
C GLU A 51 2.81 -14.80 8.72
N ASN A 52 2.51 -14.14 9.85
CA ASN A 52 1.81 -12.86 9.89
C ASN A 52 2.76 -11.66 10.05
N ALA A 53 4.07 -11.90 10.15
CA ALA A 53 5.03 -10.82 10.28
C ALA A 53 5.07 -9.96 9.01
N PRO A 54 5.26 -8.64 9.14
CA PRO A 54 5.41 -7.78 7.97
C PRO A 54 6.66 -8.15 7.19
N SER A 55 6.58 -8.11 5.86
CA SER A 55 7.76 -8.29 5.01
C SER A 55 8.56 -6.99 4.85
N HIS A 56 7.92 -5.84 5.04
CA HIS A 56 8.56 -4.53 4.93
C HIS A 56 8.08 -3.56 6.02
N ARG A 57 8.92 -2.58 6.31
CA ARG A 57 8.59 -1.39 7.12
C ARG A 57 8.48 -0.17 6.24
N VAL A 58 7.57 0.72 6.59
CA VAL A 58 7.36 1.99 5.90
C VAL A 58 7.89 3.11 6.78
N VAL A 59 8.89 3.85 6.29
CA VAL A 59 9.63 4.84 7.08
C VAL A 59 9.78 6.16 6.33
N VAL A 60 9.82 7.28 7.06
CA VAL A 60 10.13 8.62 6.55
C VAL A 60 11.15 9.26 7.48
N GLY A 61 12.36 9.52 6.96
CA GLY A 61 13.48 9.92 7.81
C GLY A 61 13.76 8.89 8.89
N LYS A 62 13.54 9.28 10.16
CA LYS A 62 13.67 8.40 11.35
C LYS A 62 12.34 7.86 11.86
N ALA A 63 11.21 8.34 11.34
CA ALA A 63 9.88 7.91 11.78
C ALA A 63 9.48 6.65 11.03
N GLU A 64 8.89 5.70 11.75
CA GLU A 64 8.22 4.56 11.16
C GLU A 64 6.71 4.81 11.16
N ILE A 65 6.10 4.74 9.98
CA ILE A 65 4.72 5.17 9.74
C ILE A 65 3.80 4.02 9.31
N GLY A 66 4.31 2.78 9.32
CA GLY A 66 3.55 1.62 8.93
C GLY A 66 4.38 0.41 8.53
N ALA A 67 3.67 -0.58 7.98
CA ALA A 67 4.25 -1.84 7.53
C ALA A 67 3.59 -2.33 6.24
N ALA A 68 4.27 -3.24 5.55
CA ALA A 68 3.76 -3.88 4.34
C ALA A 68 3.97 -5.40 4.36
N TRP A 69 3.11 -6.08 3.62
CA TRP A 69 3.12 -7.52 3.44
C TRP A 69 3.15 -7.86 1.96
N SER A 70 4.05 -8.75 1.58
CA SER A 70 4.11 -9.29 0.23
C SER A 70 2.90 -10.18 0.00
N LYS A 71 2.15 -9.90 -1.06
CA LYS A 71 0.92 -10.60 -1.39
C LYS A 71 0.89 -10.93 -2.87
N ARG A 72 0.08 -11.92 -3.22
CA ARG A 72 -0.19 -12.32 -4.60
C ARG A 72 -1.69 -12.27 -4.86
N SER A 73 -2.09 -11.65 -5.97
CA SER A 73 -3.50 -11.56 -6.36
C SER A 73 -4.00 -12.91 -6.90
N ASN A 74 -5.32 -13.08 -7.01
CA ASN A 74 -5.91 -14.26 -7.65
C ASN A 74 -5.46 -14.41 -9.12
N GLU A 75 -5.17 -13.29 -9.79
CA GLU A 75 -4.62 -13.24 -11.15
C GLU A 75 -3.11 -13.47 -11.21
N GLY A 76 -2.47 -13.85 -10.09
CA GLY A 76 -1.06 -14.18 -10.03
C GLY A 76 -0.09 -13.00 -9.97
N ARG A 77 -0.57 -11.76 -9.87
CA ARG A 77 0.25 -10.54 -9.77
C ARG A 77 0.74 -10.31 -8.34
N ASP A 78 2.03 -10.05 -8.20
CA ASP A 78 2.63 -9.69 -6.91
C ASP A 78 2.38 -8.22 -6.59
N TYR A 79 2.13 -7.92 -5.31
CA TYR A 79 1.90 -6.58 -4.80
C TYR A 79 2.27 -6.49 -3.31
N LEU A 80 2.42 -5.28 -2.79
CA LEU A 80 2.51 -5.07 -1.35
C LEU A 80 1.17 -4.56 -0.81
N GLY A 81 0.62 -5.23 0.18
CA GLY A 81 -0.47 -4.68 0.99
C GLY A 81 0.13 -3.86 2.12
N LEU A 82 -0.22 -2.58 2.25
CA LEU A 82 0.28 -1.66 3.26
C LEU A 82 -0.78 -1.37 4.32
N LYS A 83 -0.32 -1.23 5.57
CA LYS A 83 -1.03 -0.57 6.66
C LYS A 83 -0.18 0.61 7.11
N LEU A 84 -0.68 1.82 6.90
CA LEU A 84 -0.08 3.06 7.39
C LEU A 84 -0.81 3.45 8.69
N ASP A 85 -0.06 3.61 9.77
CA ASP A 85 -0.58 3.78 11.13
C ASP A 85 0.39 4.65 11.93
N ASP A 86 0.22 5.95 11.79
CA ASP A 86 1.02 7.01 12.40
C ASP A 86 0.09 7.92 13.22
N PRO A 87 0.55 8.52 14.34
CA PRO A 87 -0.29 9.40 15.17
C PRO A 87 -0.95 10.57 14.44
N SER A 88 -0.45 10.98 13.26
CA SER A 88 -1.09 12.00 12.42
C SER A 88 -2.36 11.52 11.71
N PHE A 89 -2.60 10.21 11.64
CA PHE A 89 -3.82 9.64 11.07
C PHE A 89 -4.88 9.42 12.15
N THR A 90 -6.12 9.78 11.85
CA THR A 90 -7.27 9.52 12.75
C THR A 90 -7.61 8.03 12.86
N ALA A 91 -7.17 7.23 11.89
CA ALA A 91 -7.32 5.78 11.84
C ALA A 91 -6.32 5.19 10.84
N PRO A 92 -5.97 3.89 10.93
CA PRO A 92 -5.08 3.25 9.98
C PRO A 92 -5.57 3.35 8.53
N ILE A 93 -4.65 3.63 7.61
CA ILE A 93 -4.90 3.66 6.17
C ILE A 93 -4.39 2.37 5.55
N TYR A 94 -5.27 1.64 4.86
CA TYR A 94 -4.93 0.43 4.11
C TYR A 94 -4.87 0.73 2.62
N ALA A 95 -3.72 0.41 2.01
CA ALA A 95 -3.49 0.66 0.59
C ALA A 95 -2.68 -0.50 -0.02
N ASN A 96 -2.66 -0.59 -1.34
CA ASN A 96 -1.90 -1.61 -2.05
C ASN A 96 -0.94 -0.95 -3.03
N LEU A 97 0.33 -1.36 -2.98
CA LEU A 97 1.34 -0.92 -3.93
C LEU A 97 1.43 -1.92 -5.08
N PHE A 98 1.16 -1.46 -6.29
CA PHE A 98 1.27 -2.24 -7.52
C PHE A 98 2.34 -1.66 -8.43
N ALA A 99 3.03 -2.52 -9.18
CA ALA A 99 3.81 -2.07 -10.31
C ALA A 99 2.88 -1.48 -11.38
N ASP A 100 3.27 -0.34 -11.93
CA ASP A 100 2.59 0.29 -13.06
C ASP A 100 2.79 -0.55 -14.33
N GLU A 101 1.90 -0.37 -15.32
CA GLU A 101 1.90 -1.19 -16.55
C GLU A 101 3.17 -1.00 -17.40
N GLU A 102 3.82 0.18 -17.31
CA GLU A 102 5.07 0.51 -17.99
C GLU A 102 6.32 -0.01 -17.24
N GLY A 103 6.16 -0.60 -16.05
CA GLY A 103 7.23 -1.28 -15.30
C GLY A 103 8.24 -0.38 -14.59
N GLU A 104 8.25 0.93 -14.86
CA GLU A 104 9.21 1.87 -14.25
C GLU A 104 8.75 2.43 -12.89
N GLY A 105 7.44 2.43 -12.63
CA GLY A 105 6.80 3.04 -11.47
C GLY A 105 5.96 2.06 -10.65
N HIS A 106 5.61 2.47 -9.44
CA HIS A 106 4.65 1.78 -8.59
C HIS A 106 3.63 2.78 -8.03
N SER A 107 2.36 2.43 -8.16
CA SER A 107 1.25 3.23 -7.63
C SER A 107 0.76 2.68 -6.30
N LEU A 108 0.69 3.54 -5.28
CA LEU A 108 0.06 3.23 -4.00
C LEU A 108 -1.43 3.57 -4.08
N ILE A 109 -2.25 2.54 -4.16
CA ILE A 109 -3.69 2.65 -4.38
C ILE A 109 -4.42 2.43 -3.06
N TRP A 110 -5.07 3.49 -2.58
CA TRP A 110 -6.04 3.39 -1.50
C TRP A 110 -7.42 3.08 -2.06
N SER A 111 -8.18 2.24 -1.36
CA SER A 111 -9.59 2.02 -1.65
C SER A 111 -10.41 2.19 -0.39
N ARG A 112 -11.52 2.91 -0.48
CA ARG A 112 -12.42 3.07 0.65
C ARG A 112 -13.02 1.70 1.02
N PRO A 113 -12.86 1.21 2.26
CA PRO A 113 -13.55 0.02 2.71
C PRO A 113 -15.05 0.22 2.50
N ASN A 114 -15.68 -0.69 1.77
CA ASN A 114 -17.12 -0.65 1.61
C ASN A 114 -17.71 -0.99 2.98
N ARG A 115 -18.49 -0.09 3.59
CA ARG A 115 -19.26 -0.41 4.80
C ARG A 115 -20.14 -1.60 4.46
N ARG A 116 -19.73 -2.82 4.79
CA ARG A 116 -20.69 -3.85 5.16
C ARG A 116 -21.03 -3.53 6.60
N ASN A 117 -22.31 -3.29 6.87
CA ASN A 117 -22.86 -3.21 8.22
C ASN A 117 -22.15 -4.25 9.10
N SER A 118 -21.36 -3.77 10.05
CA SER A 118 -21.24 -4.43 11.34
C SER A 118 -22.49 -4.01 12.11
N GLU A 119 -23.57 -4.77 11.93
CA GLU A 119 -24.54 -5.00 12.99
C GLU A 119 -24.01 -6.14 13.87
#